data_AF-A0A1B7MFR8-F1
#
_entry.id   AF-A0A1B7MFR8-F1
#
_cell.length_a   1.000
_cell.length_b   1.000
_cell.length_c   1.000
_cell.angle_alpha   90.00
_cell.angle_beta   90.00
_cell.angle_gamma   90.00
#
_symmetry.space_group_name_H-M   'P 1'
#
loop_
_entity.id
_entity.type
_entity.pdbx_description
1 polymer ?
#
loop_
_entity_poly.entity_id
_entity_poly.type
_entity_poly.pdbx_seq_one_letter_code
_entity_poly.pdbx_strand_id
1 'polypeptide(L)'
;MSSWLSSTNAKEIGTLYLIFALFSGMLGTAFSVLIRIELSSPGVQFLQGDHQLFNVIITAHAFLMSAPFHCPVLKETFGRF
;
A
#
# COMPACT_ATOMS: atom_id res chain seq x y z
N MET A 1 -18.01 13.53 -16.23
CA MET A 1 -16.82 12.97 -15.56
C MET A 1 -17.10 12.93 -14.05
N SER A 2 -17.71 11.86 -13.55
CA SER A 2 -17.76 11.48 -12.11
C SER A 2 -18.75 10.34 -11.80
N SER A 3 -19.27 9.60 -12.80
CA SER A 3 -20.22 8.50 -12.53
C SER A 3 -19.67 7.44 -11.58
N TRP A 4 -18.37 7.17 -11.68
CA TRP A 4 -17.68 6.19 -10.83
C TRP A 4 -17.49 6.65 -9.38
N LEU A 5 -17.17 7.93 -9.15
CA LEU A 5 -16.88 8.44 -7.79
C LEU A 5 -18.13 8.56 -6.90
N SER A 6 -19.31 8.72 -7.51
CA SER A 6 -20.59 8.77 -6.82
C SER A 6 -21.48 7.56 -7.13
N SER A 7 -20.90 6.46 -7.61
CA SER A 7 -21.66 5.25 -7.92
C SER A 7 -22.13 4.55 -6.66
N THR A 8 -23.39 4.14 -6.66
CA THR A 8 -23.99 3.30 -5.61
C THR A 8 -24.03 1.81 -6.00
N ASN A 9 -23.52 1.46 -7.20
CA ASN A 9 -23.51 0.07 -7.66
C ASN A 9 -22.39 -0.71 -6.96
N ALA A 10 -22.76 -1.82 -6.31
CA ALA A 10 -21.83 -2.68 -5.57
C ALA A 10 -20.66 -3.19 -6.44
N LYS A 11 -20.90 -3.48 -7.73
CA LYS A 11 -19.86 -3.96 -8.67
C LYS A 11 -18.84 -2.88 -9.03
N GLU A 12 -19.30 -1.64 -9.23
CA GLU A 12 -18.41 -0.50 -9.51
C GLU A 12 -17.58 -0.12 -8.28
N ILE A 13 -18.22 -0.11 -7.11
CA ILE A 13 -17.56 0.09 -5.82
C ILE A 13 -16.49 -1.00 -5.59
N GLY A 14 -16.83 -2.27 -5.81
CA GLY A 14 -15.87 -3.39 -5.69
C GLY A 14 -14.67 -3.25 -6.64
N THR A 15 -14.92 -2.84 -7.88
CA THR A 15 -13.84 -2.61 -8.86
C THR A 15 -12.89 -1.48 -8.42
N LEU A 16 -13.42 -0.41 -7.82
CA LEU A 16 -12.61 0.68 -7.25
C LEU A 16 -11.73 0.21 -6.08
N TYR A 17 -12.26 -0.63 -5.19
CA TYR A 17 -11.48 -1.23 -4.09
C TYR A 17 -10.33 -2.11 -4.61
N LEU A 18 -10.55 -2.87 -5.68
CA LEU A 18 -9.52 -3.70 -6.30
C LEU A 18 -8.38 -2.86 -6.88
N ILE A 19 -8.72 -1.79 -7.61
CA ILE A 19 -7.72 -0.88 -8.19
C ILE A 19 -6.90 -0.22 -7.07
N PHE A 20 -7.57 0.25 -6.01
CA PHE A 20 -6.89 0.84 -4.86
C PHE A 20 -5.95 -0.15 -4.16
N ALA A 21 -6.38 -1.39 -3.98
CA ALA A 21 -5.57 -2.42 -3.33
C ALA A 21 -4.33 -2.81 -4.15
N LEU A 22 -4.48 -2.95 -5.46
CA LEU A 22 -3.36 -3.25 -6.36
C LEU A 22 -2.33 -2.11 -6.34
N PHE A 23 -2.80 -0.86 -6.33
CA PHE A 23 -1.94 0.31 -6.23
C PHE A 23 -1.20 0.40 -4.88
N SER A 24 -1.92 0.23 -3.76
CA SER A 24 -1.31 0.20 -2.41
C SER A 24 -0.30 -0.94 -2.26
N GLY A 25 -0.58 -2.10 -2.86
CA GLY A 25 0.33 -3.25 -2.89
C GLY A 25 1.62 -2.96 -3.65
N MET A 26 1.54 -2.32 -4.82
CA MET A 26 2.73 -1.91 -5.59
C MET A 26 3.58 -0.87 -4.84
N LEU A 27 2.96 0.08 -4.15
CA LEU A 27 3.70 1.04 -3.32
C LEU A 27 4.32 0.34 -2.09
N GLY A 28 3.60 -0.58 -1.45
CA GLY A 28 4.11 -1.37 -0.33
C GLY A 28 5.33 -2.20 -0.71
N THR A 29 5.33 -2.85 -1.87
CA THR A 29 6.49 -3.63 -2.36
C THR A 29 7.68 -2.74 -2.70
N ALA A 30 7.45 -1.56 -3.30
CA ALA A 30 8.51 -0.58 -3.54
C ALA A 30 9.22 -0.17 -2.24
N PHE A 31 8.47 0.13 -1.18
CA PHE A 31 9.07 0.40 0.13
C PHE A 31 9.77 -0.82 0.74
N SER A 32 9.28 -2.04 0.49
CA SER A 32 9.97 -3.28 0.91
C SER A 32 11.37 -3.38 0.31
N VAL A 33 11.48 -3.08 -0.98
CA VAL A 33 12.76 -3.13 -1.71
C VAL A 33 13.70 -2.06 -1.19
N LEU A 34 13.21 -0.84 -0.94
CA LEU A 34 13.99 0.23 -0.32
C LEU A 34 14.57 -0.18 1.04
N ILE A 35 13.76 -0.79 1.91
CA ILE A 35 14.22 -1.28 3.22
C ILE A 35 15.29 -2.38 3.04
N ARG A 36 15.09 -3.31 2.10
CA ARG A 36 16.06 -4.38 1.83
C ARG A 36 17.39 -3.85 1.28
N ILE A 37 17.35 -2.80 0.47
CA ILE A 37 18.56 -2.16 -0.05
C ILE A 37 19.32 -1.46 1.08
N GLU A 38 18.64 -0.77 2.01
CA GLU A 38 19.30 -0.14 3.15
C GLU A 38 19.92 -1.16 4.13
N LEU A 39 19.34 -2.36 4.23
CA LEU A 39 19.81 -3.46 5.09
C LEU A 39 20.73 -4.46 4.38
N SER A 40 21.12 -4.22 3.12
CA SER A 40 21.85 -5.20 2.30
C SER A 40 23.32 -5.36 2.69
N SER A 41 23.92 -4.34 3.33
CA SER A 41 25.29 -4.35 3.83
C SER A 41 25.36 -3.59 5.16
N PRO A 42 26.21 -4.00 6.13
CA PRO A 42 26.40 -3.28 7.37
C PRO A 42 26.95 -1.85 7.13
N GLY A 43 26.19 -0.84 7.58
CA GLY A 43 26.49 0.59 7.42
C GLY A 43 25.28 1.34 6.87
N VAL A 44 25.24 2.67 7.01
CA VAL A 44 24.20 3.50 6.36
C VAL A 44 24.53 3.64 4.89
N GLN A 45 23.68 3.08 4.03
CA GLN A 45 23.97 2.94 2.60
C GLN A 45 23.35 4.08 1.80
N PHE A 46 22.02 4.22 1.83
CA PHE A 46 21.27 5.21 1.06
C PHE A 46 20.80 6.38 1.91
N LEU A 47 20.50 6.15 3.19
CA LEU A 47 19.93 7.17 4.07
C LEU A 47 20.96 8.07 4.77
N GLN A 48 22.25 7.96 4.45
CA GLN A 48 23.34 8.84 4.94
C GLN A 48 23.40 9.04 6.48
N GLY A 49 22.81 8.15 7.30
CA GLY A 49 22.73 8.34 8.75
C GLY A 49 21.37 8.79 9.28
N ASP A 50 20.39 9.06 8.41
CA ASP A 50 19.08 9.57 8.82
C ASP A 50 18.14 8.43 9.29
N HIS A 51 18.21 8.17 10.60
CA HIS A 51 17.37 7.18 11.27
C HIS A 51 15.89 7.58 11.35
N GLN A 52 15.56 8.88 11.26
CA GLN A 52 14.18 9.33 11.28
C GLN A 52 13.49 8.96 9.96
N LEU A 53 14.14 9.23 8.84
CA LEU A 53 13.64 8.85 7.52
C LEU A 53 13.47 7.33 7.39
N PHE A 54 14.40 6.54 7.92
CA PHE A 54 14.25 5.08 7.98
C PHE A 54 12.99 4.66 8.74
N ASN A 55 12.75 5.24 9.92
CA ASN A 55 11.56 4.96 10.73
C ASN A 55 10.26 5.35 10.04
N VAL A 56 10.25 6.45 9.26
CA VAL A 56 9.10 6.87 8.46
C VAL A 56 8.85 5.88 7.31
N ILE A 57 9.89 5.39 6.65
CA ILE A 57 9.77 4.43 5.55
C ILE A 57 9.22 3.09 6.04
N ILE A 58 9.72 2.55 7.18
CA ILE A 58 9.22 1.27 7.71
C ILE A 58 7.77 1.37 8.20
N THR A 59 7.37 2.50 8.80
CA THR A 59 6.00 2.71 9.24
C THR A 59 5.06 2.93 8.06
N ALA A 60 5.48 3.68 7.03
CA ALA A 60 4.74 3.81 5.78
C ALA A 60 4.57 2.46 5.06
N HIS A 61 5.62 1.63 5.01
CA HIS A 61 5.57 0.28 4.47
C HIS A 61 4.55 -0.60 5.22
N ALA A 62 4.61 -0.63 6.55
CA ALA A 62 3.70 -1.40 7.39
C ALA A 62 2.25 -0.92 7.25
N PHE A 63 2.04 0.40 7.16
CA PHE A 63 0.72 1.00 6.96
C PHE A 63 0.15 0.63 5.58
N LEU A 64 0.92 0.76 4.50
CA LEU A 64 0.47 0.42 3.14
C LEU A 64 0.18 -1.07 2.94
N MET A 65 0.90 -1.95 3.64
CA MET A 65 0.64 -3.39 3.59
C MET A 65 -0.58 -3.78 4.45
N SER A 66 -0.81 -3.10 5.57
CA SER A 66 -1.87 -3.43 6.53
C SER A 66 -3.21 -2.75 6.21
N ALA A 67 -3.21 -1.53 5.67
CA ALA A 67 -4.42 -0.77 5.37
C ALA A 67 -5.41 -1.47 4.42
N PRO A 68 -5.00 -2.07 3.28
CA PRO A 68 -5.90 -2.83 2.40
C PRO A 68 -6.24 -4.24 2.93
N PHE A 69 -5.62 -4.68 4.03
CA PHE A 69 -5.95 -5.93 4.72
C PHE A 69 -6.98 -5.69 5.85
N HIS A 70 -6.87 -4.57 6.57
CA HIS A 70 -7.82 -4.17 7.61
C HIS A 70 -9.07 -3.53 7.04
N CYS A 71 -8.96 -2.77 5.94
CA CYS A 71 -10.10 -2.41 5.12
C CYS A 71 -10.36 -3.61 4.20
N PRO A 72 -11.54 -4.25 4.21
CA PRO A 72 -11.66 -5.63 3.79
C PRO A 72 -11.74 -5.73 2.26
N VAL A 73 -10.67 -5.42 1.53
CA VAL A 73 -10.67 -5.48 0.06
C VAL A 73 -11.09 -6.87 -0.41
N LEU A 74 -10.55 -7.95 0.16
CA LEU A 74 -10.88 -9.30 -0.31
C LEU A 74 -12.32 -9.73 0.05
N LYS A 75 -12.83 -9.37 1.24
CA LYS A 75 -14.21 -9.72 1.65
C LYS A 75 -15.26 -8.82 1.00
N GLU A 76 -15.00 -7.52 0.90
CA GLU A 76 -15.90 -6.53 0.31
C GLU A 76 -15.93 -6.65 -1.22
N THR A 77 -14.80 -6.97 -1.87
CA THR A 77 -14.75 -7.03 -3.33
C THR A 77 -15.41 -8.30 -3.87
N PHE A 78 -15.08 -9.48 -3.31
CA PHE A 78 -15.74 -10.73 -3.74
C PHE A 78 -17.17 -10.87 -3.23
N GLY A 79 -17.54 -10.21 -2.11
CA GLY A 79 -18.92 -10.19 -1.62
C GLY A 79 -19.86 -9.25 -2.40
N ARG A 80 -19.32 -8.32 -3.21
CA ARG A 80 -20.08 -7.30 -3.97
C ARG A 80 -20.09 -7.52 -5.50
N PHE A 81 -19.44 -8.58 -6.01
CA PHE A 81 -19.31 -8.87 -7.44
C PHE A 81 -20.41 -9.78 -8.01
#